data_AF-A0A8T2XSZ4-F1
#
_entry.id   AF-A0A8T2XSZ4-F1
#
_cell.length_a   1.000
_cell.length_b   1.000
_cell.length_c   1.000
_cell.angle_alpha   90.00
_cell.angle_beta   90.00
_cell.angle_gamma   90.00
#
_symmetry.space_group_name_H-M   'P 1'
#
loop_
_entity.id
_entity.type
_entity.pdbx_description
1 polymer ?
#
loop_
_entity_poly.entity_id
_entity_poly.type
_entity_poly.pdbx_seq_one_letter_code
_entity_poly.pdbx_strand_id
1 'polypeptide(L)'
;MKSLLSPQPSLPTHVTEPRTNLSRSKVTSSLRFDRDRWIGRKKCGLTLSAVLDPATIDQFGISESEFVNPAVSTSYRSSKLPKPNQTVLDAQARVCTGPTQTKPLNEDQAFKVFDTILRSARGELKDEEQVSKAQLGAFFAAMTIRANAFPEATQWSEGEKHAVSNFWPHLVRALPSDVIFIADPEGSIMGVGSSIGPQYVGNGTSDMRLVGALREVLAGGHLGYEEVQGVLRDVLPFKFEDDKCSSGVSETLLSAFLIGQRMNRETDRELKAYCLAFDDQLGLAPVADVRSLTHYGEPYDGNTRFFRSTLFVAAVRSCYGESSLLHGVEWMPPKGGITEEQMLKFMGANTRLTPLQAKELLEDEELGFAYISQREACPSLYSLIGLREHIKKRPPLATTEKVQQFVKARGREAIVTGFYHEGYEEPLLMLMKRRGVHSGLVVKGEEGALSMTTKFRSANASKGLPVNYCSGFRSLSMDSAFELDGIC
;
A
#
# COMPACT_ATOMS: atom_id res chain seq x y z
N MET A 1 26.28 4.75 67.23
CA MET A 1 25.11 5.28 66.50
C MET A 1 25.44 6.73 66.15
N LYS A 2 25.65 7.07 64.87
CA LYS A 2 24.64 7.44 63.85
C LYS A 2 24.10 8.88 64.01
N SER A 3 24.80 9.82 63.38
CA SER A 3 24.20 10.88 62.56
C SER A 3 25.23 11.29 61.50
N LEU A 4 24.78 11.60 60.27
CA LEU A 4 25.59 12.24 59.23
C LEU A 4 24.65 12.98 58.27
N LEU A 5 25.10 14.14 57.81
CA LEU A 5 24.46 15.03 56.84
C LEU A 5 25.55 15.79 56.08
N SER A 6 25.18 16.38 54.94
CA SER A 6 25.95 17.39 54.18
C SER A 6 27.14 16.91 53.31
N PRO A 7 27.56 17.70 52.28
CA PRO A 7 28.35 17.19 51.14
C PRO A 7 29.68 17.96 50.83
N GLN A 8 30.40 17.50 49.78
CA GLN A 8 31.30 18.19 48.80
C GLN A 8 31.85 19.60 49.14
N PRO A 9 33.17 19.90 48.92
CA PRO A 9 33.75 19.91 47.57
C PRO A 9 35.26 19.49 47.48
N SER A 10 36.08 20.13 46.62
CA SER A 10 37.14 19.50 45.78
C SER A 10 38.58 20.07 45.84
N LEU A 11 39.58 19.17 45.65
CA LEU A 11 40.92 19.35 45.00
C LEU A 11 41.96 20.29 45.69
N PRO A 12 43.29 20.24 45.39
CA PRO A 12 44.07 19.60 44.28
C PRO A 12 44.80 18.26 44.69
N THR A 13 46.01 17.79 44.32
CA THR A 13 47.27 18.34 43.70
C THR A 13 48.18 17.24 43.06
N HIS A 14 49.33 17.64 42.48
CA HIS A 14 50.36 16.84 41.77
C HIS A 14 51.13 15.75 42.56
N VAL A 15 51.68 14.72 41.86
CA VAL A 15 53.15 14.49 41.63
C VAL A 15 53.45 13.22 40.77
N THR A 16 54.17 13.44 39.63
CA THR A 16 55.17 12.62 38.86
C THR A 16 54.95 11.13 38.43
N GLU A 17 55.51 10.77 37.26
CA GLU A 17 55.56 9.41 36.63
C GLU A 17 56.45 8.38 37.40
N PRO A 18 56.41 7.07 37.00
CA PRO A 18 57.38 6.62 35.99
C PRO A 18 56.78 5.82 34.82
N ARG A 19 57.49 5.82 33.68
CA ARG A 19 57.07 5.21 32.40
C ARG A 19 57.37 3.71 32.31
N THR A 20 56.50 2.96 31.63
CA THR A 20 56.88 1.81 30.79
C THR A 20 56.04 1.79 29.51
N ASN A 21 56.60 1.28 28.41
CA ASN A 21 55.97 1.33 27.08
C ASN A 21 55.08 0.11 26.83
N LEU A 22 53.84 0.31 26.38
CA LEU A 22 53.09 -0.68 25.60
C LEU A 22 52.76 -0.12 24.22
N SER A 23 53.03 -0.91 23.17
CA SER A 23 52.77 -0.55 21.78
C SER A 23 51.30 -0.78 21.40
N ARG A 24 50.67 0.21 20.76
CA ARG A 24 49.35 0.03 20.14
C ARG A 24 49.49 -0.75 18.84
N SER A 25 49.19 -2.05 18.87
CA SER A 25 49.07 -2.88 17.68
C SER A 25 47.88 -2.41 16.81
N LYS A 26 48.16 -1.74 15.69
CA LYS A 26 47.15 -1.48 14.65
C LYS A 26 46.80 -2.80 13.96
N VAL A 27 45.63 -3.36 14.25
CA VAL A 27 45.07 -4.47 13.47
C VAL A 27 44.51 -3.91 12.16
N THR A 28 45.32 -3.92 11.10
CA THR A 28 44.87 -3.57 9.74
C THR A 28 44.28 -4.80 9.06
N SER A 29 42.97 -4.95 9.09
CA SER A 29 42.25 -5.98 8.32
C SER A 29 42.21 -5.60 6.84
N SER A 30 43.21 -6.04 6.07
CA SER A 30 43.25 -5.84 4.63
C SER A 30 42.38 -6.87 3.90
N LEU A 31 41.18 -6.45 3.50
CA LEU A 31 40.35 -7.19 2.53
C LEU A 31 41.08 -7.21 1.18
N ARG A 32 41.74 -8.33 0.87
CA ARG A 32 42.27 -8.60 -0.47
C ARG A 32 41.09 -9.00 -1.37
N PHE A 33 40.69 -8.08 -2.24
CA PHE A 33 39.94 -8.46 -3.44
C PHE A 33 40.91 -9.18 -4.38
N ASP A 34 40.59 -10.43 -4.71
CA ASP A 34 41.33 -11.18 -5.71
C ASP A 34 40.98 -10.61 -7.10
N ARG A 35 41.99 -10.24 -7.88
CA ARG A 35 41.81 -9.27 -8.98
C ARG A 35 41.95 -9.87 -10.39
N ASP A 36 42.39 -11.12 -10.48
CA ASP A 36 42.84 -11.74 -11.73
C ASP A 36 41.84 -12.75 -12.31
N ARG A 37 40.63 -12.29 -12.67
CA ARG A 37 39.72 -13.07 -13.53
C ARG A 37 38.82 -12.30 -14.50
N TRP A 38 39.14 -11.05 -14.80
CA TRP A 38 38.35 -10.19 -15.72
C TRP A 38 39.02 -10.00 -17.09
N ILE A 39 38.90 -10.99 -17.98
CA ILE A 39 39.28 -10.88 -19.41
C ILE A 39 38.10 -11.30 -20.29
N GLY A 40 37.27 -10.33 -20.67
CA GLY A 40 36.07 -10.56 -21.49
C GLY A 40 35.36 -9.31 -22.01
N ARG A 41 35.97 -8.12 -21.91
CA ARG A 41 35.32 -6.83 -22.21
C ARG A 41 34.93 -6.66 -23.69
N LYS A 42 33.69 -7.00 -24.04
CA LYS A 42 32.96 -6.27 -25.09
C LYS A 42 32.68 -4.86 -24.59
N LYS A 43 33.23 -3.84 -25.27
CA LYS A 43 32.93 -2.43 -24.95
C LYS A 43 31.54 -2.03 -25.46
N CYS A 44 30.49 -2.23 -24.67
CA CYS A 44 29.25 -1.45 -24.80
C CYS A 44 29.31 -0.28 -23.82
N GLY A 45 30.01 0.78 -24.22
CA GLY A 45 30.31 1.94 -23.36
C GLY A 45 29.17 2.94 -23.26
N LEU A 46 28.09 2.60 -22.54
CA LEU A 46 27.05 3.56 -22.18
C LEU A 46 27.40 4.28 -20.86
N THR A 47 28.42 5.13 -20.90
CA THR A 47 28.64 6.15 -19.85
C THR A 47 27.64 7.28 -20.03
N LEU A 48 26.38 7.03 -19.66
CA LEU A 48 25.35 8.06 -19.56
C LEU A 48 25.73 9.05 -18.47
N SER A 49 25.99 10.29 -18.88
CA SER A 49 26.05 11.43 -17.97
C SER A 49 24.69 11.58 -17.28
N ALA A 50 24.68 11.71 -15.95
CA ALA A 50 23.46 11.99 -15.18
C ALA A 50 22.93 13.43 -15.38
N VAL A 51 23.52 14.17 -16.32
CA VAL A 51 22.91 15.31 -17.00
C VAL A 51 22.85 14.95 -18.48
N LEU A 52 21.65 14.64 -18.98
CA LEU A 52 21.38 14.54 -20.41
C LEU A 52 21.42 15.96 -21.01
N ASP A 53 22.20 16.12 -22.07
CA ASP A 53 22.13 17.31 -22.92
C ASP A 53 20.77 17.29 -23.65
N PRO A 54 20.01 18.42 -23.73
CA PRO A 54 18.77 18.47 -24.51
C PRO A 54 18.91 17.92 -25.94
N ALA A 55 20.08 18.08 -26.58
CA ALA A 55 20.35 17.51 -27.91
C ALA A 55 20.31 15.97 -27.98
N THR A 56 20.35 15.27 -26.83
CA THR A 56 20.24 13.80 -26.75
C THR A 56 18.79 13.31 -26.74
N ILE A 57 17.83 14.19 -26.43
CA ILE A 57 16.41 13.81 -26.23
C ILE A 57 15.75 13.46 -27.59
N ASP A 58 15.97 14.30 -28.60
CA ASP A 58 15.49 14.08 -29.97
C ASP A 58 15.95 12.75 -30.59
N GLN A 59 17.17 12.28 -30.25
CA GLN A 59 17.77 11.10 -30.90
C GLN A 59 17.08 9.77 -30.56
N PHE A 60 16.29 9.71 -29.48
CA PHE A 60 15.54 8.52 -29.09
C PHE A 60 14.02 8.67 -29.24
N GLY A 61 13.53 9.83 -29.69
CA GLY A 61 12.09 10.11 -29.82
C GLY A 61 11.33 10.13 -28.49
N ILE A 62 12.04 10.25 -27.36
CA ILE A 62 11.45 10.33 -26.02
C ILE A 62 11.00 11.78 -25.80
N SER A 63 9.74 11.99 -25.43
CA SER A 63 9.25 13.33 -25.14
C SER A 63 9.88 13.87 -23.85
N GLU A 64 10.25 15.15 -23.83
CA GLU A 64 10.66 15.87 -22.60
C GLU A 64 9.64 15.69 -21.45
N SER A 65 8.37 15.43 -21.78
CA SER A 65 7.30 15.18 -20.79
C SER A 65 7.42 13.87 -20.01
N GLU A 66 8.27 12.91 -20.40
CA GLU A 66 8.48 11.67 -19.65
C GLU A 66 9.58 11.76 -18.57
N PHE A 67 10.54 12.70 -18.70
CA PHE A 67 11.64 12.89 -17.75
C PHE A 67 11.29 13.82 -16.57
N VAL A 68 10.20 13.49 -15.86
CA VAL A 68 9.83 14.17 -14.62
C VAL A 68 10.86 13.87 -13.52
N ASN A 69 11.41 14.91 -12.88
CA ASN A 69 12.43 14.78 -11.83
C ASN A 69 11.80 14.63 -10.42
N PRO A 70 12.07 13.53 -9.68
CA PRO A 70 11.45 13.25 -8.37
C PRO A 70 11.79 14.26 -7.27
N ALA A 71 12.87 15.02 -7.41
CA ALA A 71 13.32 15.98 -6.39
C ALA A 71 12.67 17.37 -6.51
N VAL A 72 11.98 17.66 -7.62
CA VAL A 72 11.35 18.97 -7.89
C VAL A 72 9.91 18.89 -8.36
N SER A 73 9.44 17.74 -8.86
CA SER A 73 8.04 17.59 -9.27
C SER A 73 7.10 17.60 -8.06
N THR A 74 5.99 18.31 -8.20
CA THR A 74 4.92 18.37 -7.18
C THR A 74 3.96 17.17 -7.26
N SER A 75 3.94 16.42 -8.37
CA SER A 75 3.16 15.18 -8.47
C SER A 75 3.53 14.32 -9.68
N TYR A 76 3.33 13.00 -9.55
CA TYR A 76 3.29 12.03 -10.66
C TYR A 76 1.85 11.58 -10.98
N ARG A 77 0.85 12.21 -10.37
CA ARG A 77 -0.57 11.94 -10.65
C ARG A 77 -0.89 12.27 -12.11
N SER A 78 -1.39 11.29 -12.86
CA SER A 78 -1.86 11.54 -14.23
C SER A 78 -3.00 12.57 -14.25
N SER A 79 -2.90 13.55 -15.15
CA SER A 79 -3.95 14.55 -15.40
C SER A 79 -5.25 13.93 -15.96
N LYS A 80 -5.17 12.70 -16.51
CA LYS A 80 -6.33 11.95 -17.02
C LYS A 80 -7.26 11.42 -15.92
N LEU A 81 -6.79 11.30 -14.68
CA LEU A 81 -7.63 10.83 -13.59
C LEU A 81 -8.56 11.96 -13.10
N PRO A 82 -9.89 11.76 -13.04
CA PRO A 82 -10.80 12.75 -12.46
C PRO A 82 -10.44 12.94 -10.99
N LYS A 83 -10.49 14.19 -10.50
CA LYS A 83 -10.24 14.49 -9.08
C LYS A 83 -11.49 14.20 -8.24
N PRO A 84 -11.33 13.76 -6.98
CA PRO A 84 -12.44 13.67 -6.04
C PRO A 84 -12.91 15.05 -5.54
N ASN A 85 -14.19 15.15 -5.16
CA ASN A 85 -14.69 16.30 -4.41
C ASN A 85 -13.97 16.41 -3.05
N GLN A 86 -13.29 17.53 -2.81
CA GLN A 86 -12.44 17.70 -1.64
C GLN A 86 -13.22 17.68 -0.30
N THR A 87 -14.45 18.21 -0.26
CA THR A 87 -15.28 18.23 0.95
C THR A 87 -15.62 16.81 1.41
N VAL A 88 -16.03 15.93 0.49
CA VAL A 88 -16.30 14.52 0.81
C VAL A 88 -15.00 13.77 1.10
N LEU A 89 -13.90 14.11 0.40
CA LEU A 89 -12.59 13.49 0.61
C LEU A 89 -12.04 13.72 2.03
N ASP A 90 -12.20 14.93 2.59
CA ASP A 90 -11.79 15.24 3.96
C ASP A 90 -12.72 14.61 5.02
N ALA A 91 -13.98 14.37 4.68
CA ALA A 91 -14.88 13.57 5.51
C ALA A 91 -14.46 12.09 5.54
N GLN A 92 -14.23 11.48 4.37
CA GLN A 92 -13.70 10.13 4.24
C GLN A 92 -12.34 9.98 4.95
N ALA A 93 -11.49 11.01 4.95
CA ALA A 93 -10.25 11.04 5.70
C ALA A 93 -10.45 10.86 7.22
N ARG A 94 -11.64 11.13 7.76
CA ARG A 94 -11.99 11.01 9.20
C ARG A 94 -12.87 9.80 9.55
N VAL A 95 -13.84 9.45 8.71
CA VAL A 95 -14.85 8.42 9.04
C VAL A 95 -14.57 7.04 8.44
N CYS A 96 -13.84 6.96 7.32
CA CYS A 96 -13.50 5.68 6.66
C CYS A 96 -12.28 5.01 7.33
N THR A 97 -12.36 4.72 8.63
CA THR A 97 -11.30 4.06 9.41
C THR A 97 -11.89 3.03 10.38
N GLY A 98 -11.05 2.15 10.91
CA GLY A 98 -11.50 1.08 11.80
C GLY A 98 -12.06 1.58 13.15
N PRO A 99 -12.68 0.68 13.93
CA PRO A 99 -13.53 0.99 15.10
C PRO A 99 -12.87 1.77 16.25
N THR A 100 -11.54 1.89 16.24
CA THR A 100 -10.76 2.61 17.26
C THR A 100 -10.09 3.89 16.76
N GLN A 101 -10.20 4.21 15.46
CA GLN A 101 -9.50 5.34 14.82
C GLN A 101 -10.44 6.37 14.16
N THR A 102 -11.71 6.01 13.99
CA THR A 102 -12.73 6.89 13.41
C THR A 102 -12.97 8.14 14.24
N LYS A 103 -13.13 9.26 13.54
CA LYS A 103 -13.39 10.58 14.12
C LYS A 103 -14.70 11.13 13.56
N PRO A 104 -15.83 10.94 14.27
CA PRO A 104 -17.14 11.46 13.87
C PRO A 104 -17.07 12.91 13.41
N LEU A 105 -17.88 13.29 12.42
CA LEU A 105 -18.01 14.69 11.99
C LEU A 105 -18.71 15.51 13.09
N ASN A 106 -18.40 16.80 13.20
CA ASN A 106 -19.28 17.73 13.93
C ASN A 106 -20.47 18.13 13.03
N GLU A 107 -21.42 18.90 13.57
CA GLU A 107 -22.62 19.30 12.83
C GLU A 107 -22.30 20.07 11.54
N ASP A 108 -21.46 21.12 11.60
CA ASP A 108 -21.05 21.91 10.43
C ASP A 108 -20.45 21.03 9.31
N GLN A 109 -19.61 20.07 9.71
CA GLN A 109 -18.94 19.14 8.79
C GLN A 109 -19.94 18.15 8.19
N ALA A 110 -20.86 17.60 8.98
CA ALA A 110 -21.89 16.70 8.49
C ALA A 110 -22.85 17.42 7.53
N PHE A 111 -23.38 18.58 7.92
CA PHE A 111 -24.25 19.40 7.08
C PHE A 111 -23.57 19.80 5.76
N LYS A 112 -22.32 20.27 5.79
CA LYS A 112 -21.58 20.62 4.56
C LYS A 112 -21.41 19.42 3.62
N VAL A 113 -21.10 18.24 4.16
CA VAL A 113 -20.90 17.01 3.38
C VAL A 113 -22.21 16.55 2.74
N PHE A 114 -23.30 16.49 3.50
CA PHE A 114 -24.59 16.07 2.97
C PHE A 114 -25.21 17.10 1.99
N ASP A 115 -25.01 18.40 2.19
CA ASP A 115 -25.34 19.45 1.21
C ASP A 115 -24.57 19.24 -0.11
N THR A 116 -23.25 19.03 -0.02
CA THR A 116 -22.39 18.83 -1.19
C THR A 116 -22.78 17.58 -1.97
N ILE A 117 -23.12 16.48 -1.28
CA ILE A 117 -23.64 15.24 -1.88
C ILE A 117 -24.99 15.51 -2.57
N LEU A 118 -25.93 16.18 -1.90
CA LEU A 118 -27.27 16.46 -2.45
C LEU A 118 -27.21 17.37 -3.69
N ARG A 119 -26.39 18.43 -3.64
CA ARG A 119 -26.15 19.34 -4.75
C ARG A 119 -25.46 18.63 -5.92
N SER A 120 -24.48 17.77 -5.65
CA SER A 120 -23.82 16.98 -6.70
C SER A 120 -24.79 16.00 -7.38
N ALA A 121 -25.62 15.29 -6.60
CA ALA A 121 -26.64 14.38 -7.13
C ALA A 121 -27.70 15.08 -8.01
N ARG A 122 -27.88 16.40 -7.86
CA ARG A 122 -28.76 17.22 -8.70
C ARG A 122 -28.06 17.96 -9.85
N GLY A 123 -26.74 17.86 -9.97
CA GLY A 123 -25.95 18.64 -10.93
C GLY A 123 -25.84 20.13 -10.60
N GLU A 124 -26.03 20.51 -9.33
CA GLU A 124 -26.01 21.90 -8.84
C GLU A 124 -24.58 22.40 -8.53
N LEU A 125 -23.57 21.52 -8.47
CA LEU A 125 -22.15 21.91 -8.42
C LEU A 125 -21.67 22.30 -9.83
N LYS A 126 -21.09 23.50 -9.97
CA LYS A 126 -20.60 24.04 -11.26
C LYS A 126 -19.10 24.31 -11.25
N ASP A 127 -18.62 24.93 -10.17
CA ASP A 127 -17.22 25.37 -10.00
C ASP A 127 -16.43 24.47 -9.03
N GLU A 128 -17.01 23.35 -8.60
CA GLU A 128 -16.42 22.32 -7.73
C GLU A 128 -16.47 20.95 -8.42
N GLU A 129 -15.50 20.07 -8.14
CA GLU A 129 -15.55 18.67 -8.58
C GLU A 129 -16.80 17.94 -8.05
N GLN A 130 -17.44 17.14 -8.90
CA GLN A 130 -18.59 16.31 -8.52
C GLN A 130 -18.17 15.20 -7.53
N VAL A 131 -19.10 14.79 -6.67
CA VAL A 131 -18.90 13.63 -5.78
C VAL A 131 -19.03 12.35 -6.62
N SER A 132 -17.94 11.59 -6.74
CA SER A 132 -17.93 10.37 -7.56
C SER A 132 -18.69 9.20 -6.93
N LYS A 133 -19.04 8.20 -7.75
CA LYS A 133 -19.60 6.92 -7.30
C LYS A 133 -18.70 6.27 -6.25
N ALA A 134 -17.38 6.27 -6.47
CA ALA A 134 -16.39 5.77 -5.53
C ALA A 134 -16.46 6.52 -4.18
N GLN A 135 -16.61 7.85 -4.18
CA GLN A 135 -16.77 8.62 -2.94
C GLN A 135 -18.07 8.31 -2.22
N LEU A 136 -19.20 8.21 -2.94
CA LEU A 136 -20.50 7.88 -2.37
C LEU A 136 -20.47 6.51 -1.67
N GLY A 137 -20.02 5.45 -2.36
CA GLY A 137 -19.95 4.11 -1.78
C GLY A 137 -19.02 4.03 -0.58
N ALA A 138 -17.82 4.63 -0.66
CA ALA A 138 -16.86 4.68 0.44
C ALA A 138 -17.38 5.47 1.67
N PHE A 139 -18.09 6.58 1.46
CA PHE A 139 -18.64 7.40 2.53
C PHE A 139 -19.86 6.72 3.18
N PHE A 140 -20.82 6.24 2.40
CA PHE A 140 -22.01 5.61 2.93
C PHE A 140 -21.74 4.25 3.59
N ALA A 141 -20.84 3.42 3.05
CA ALA A 141 -20.42 2.19 3.73
C ALA A 141 -19.81 2.49 5.11
N ALA A 142 -19.04 3.58 5.21
CA ALA A 142 -18.50 4.03 6.48
C ALA A 142 -19.59 4.52 7.45
N MET A 143 -20.63 5.19 6.98
CA MET A 143 -21.77 5.57 7.83
C MET A 143 -22.53 4.32 8.31
N THR A 144 -22.88 3.40 7.42
CA THR A 144 -23.65 2.18 7.73
C THR A 144 -22.95 1.29 8.75
N ILE A 145 -21.66 0.95 8.53
CA ILE A 145 -20.88 0.12 9.45
C ILE A 145 -20.71 0.82 10.82
N ARG A 146 -20.56 2.15 10.82
CA ARG A 146 -20.50 2.93 12.06
C ARG A 146 -21.81 2.93 12.85
N ALA A 147 -22.97 2.83 12.20
CA ALA A 147 -24.25 2.72 12.88
C ALA A 147 -24.46 1.30 13.44
N ASN A 148 -24.10 0.27 12.67
CA ASN A 148 -24.40 -1.13 12.99
C ASN A 148 -23.44 -1.76 14.00
N ALA A 149 -22.12 -1.61 13.80
CA ALA A 149 -21.12 -2.51 14.37
C ALA A 149 -20.04 -1.84 15.22
N PHE A 150 -19.90 -0.52 15.16
CA PHE A 150 -18.82 0.19 15.87
C PHE A 150 -19.17 0.51 17.33
N PRO A 151 -18.18 0.57 18.25
CA PRO A 151 -18.39 1.04 19.61
C PRO A 151 -18.86 2.50 19.65
N GLU A 152 -19.69 2.87 20.64
CA GLU A 152 -20.31 4.20 20.83
C GLU A 152 -19.40 5.39 20.46
N ALA A 153 -18.16 5.40 20.96
CA ALA A 153 -17.19 6.48 20.72
C ALA A 153 -16.77 6.70 19.24
N THR A 154 -17.11 5.78 18.33
CA THR A 154 -16.88 5.89 16.88
C THR A 154 -18.14 5.69 16.03
N GLN A 155 -19.31 5.52 16.65
CA GLN A 155 -20.64 5.63 16.01
C GLN A 155 -20.92 7.06 15.54
N TRP A 156 -22.13 7.35 15.04
CA TRP A 156 -22.53 8.69 14.60
C TRP A 156 -22.61 9.68 15.77
N SER A 157 -22.07 10.89 15.57
CA SER A 157 -22.30 12.03 16.47
C SER A 157 -23.75 12.53 16.37
N GLU A 158 -24.20 13.31 17.35
CA GLU A 158 -25.50 13.98 17.27
C GLU A 158 -25.62 14.90 16.04
N GLY A 159 -24.52 15.56 15.64
CA GLY A 159 -24.48 16.39 14.42
C GLY A 159 -24.60 15.56 13.13
N GLU A 160 -24.06 14.34 13.10
CA GLU A 160 -24.26 13.41 11.99
C GLU A 160 -25.69 12.85 11.96
N LYS A 161 -26.27 12.47 13.11
CA LYS A 161 -27.69 12.06 13.22
C LYS A 161 -28.64 13.17 12.78
N HIS A 162 -28.37 14.40 13.22
CA HIS A 162 -29.16 15.58 12.87
C HIS A 162 -29.05 15.91 11.37
N ALA A 163 -27.85 15.83 10.78
CA ALA A 163 -27.69 16.01 9.34
C ALA A 163 -28.40 14.92 8.53
N VAL A 164 -28.25 13.63 8.88
CA VAL A 164 -28.98 12.52 8.24
C VAL A 164 -30.49 12.78 8.29
N SER A 165 -31.02 13.18 9.45
CA SER A 165 -32.46 13.47 9.63
C SER A 165 -32.98 14.58 8.71
N ASN A 166 -32.16 15.60 8.42
CA ASN A 166 -32.53 16.69 7.51
C ASN A 166 -32.37 16.31 6.03
N PHE A 167 -31.25 15.69 5.65
CA PHE A 167 -30.91 15.49 4.24
C PHE A 167 -31.43 14.17 3.65
N TRP A 168 -31.57 13.09 4.43
CA TRP A 168 -31.96 11.78 3.90
C TRP A 168 -33.30 11.78 3.13
N PRO A 169 -34.38 12.46 3.57
CA PRO A 169 -35.64 12.52 2.82
C PRO A 169 -35.55 13.15 1.43
N HIS A 170 -34.46 13.87 1.14
CA HIS A 170 -34.12 14.43 -0.17
C HIS A 170 -33.11 13.54 -0.93
N LEU A 171 -32.09 13.03 -0.23
CA LEU A 171 -31.06 12.16 -0.80
C LEU A 171 -31.65 10.85 -1.34
N VAL A 172 -32.57 10.21 -0.62
CA VAL A 172 -33.24 8.96 -1.04
C VAL A 172 -34.10 9.11 -2.31
N ARG A 173 -34.31 10.35 -2.81
CA ARG A 173 -35.01 10.66 -4.06
C ARG A 173 -34.09 11.09 -5.20
N ALA A 174 -32.81 11.34 -4.91
CA ALA A 174 -31.83 11.90 -5.85
C ALA A 174 -30.62 10.98 -6.07
N LEU A 175 -30.29 10.12 -5.10
CA LEU A 175 -29.22 9.13 -5.21
C LEU A 175 -29.68 7.88 -5.99
N PRO A 176 -28.78 7.23 -6.74
CA PRO A 176 -29.05 5.92 -7.35
C PRO A 176 -29.27 4.81 -6.31
N SER A 177 -29.88 3.70 -6.75
CA SER A 177 -30.31 2.61 -5.87
C SER A 177 -29.18 1.82 -5.21
N ASP A 178 -28.00 1.75 -5.83
CA ASP A 178 -26.80 1.14 -5.23
C ASP A 178 -26.27 1.96 -4.05
N VAL A 179 -26.22 3.29 -4.18
CA VAL A 179 -25.88 4.21 -3.07
C VAL A 179 -26.90 4.08 -1.93
N ILE A 180 -28.20 4.02 -2.26
CA ILE A 180 -29.27 3.87 -1.25
C ILE A 180 -29.15 2.52 -0.53
N PHE A 181 -28.84 1.44 -1.25
CA PHE A 181 -28.56 0.13 -0.65
C PHE A 181 -27.34 0.16 0.28
N ILE A 182 -26.24 0.81 -0.10
CA ILE A 182 -25.06 0.90 0.77
C ILE A 182 -25.36 1.72 2.03
N ALA A 183 -26.14 2.79 1.90
CA ALA A 183 -26.49 3.72 2.97
C ALA A 183 -27.53 3.15 3.95
N ASP A 184 -28.46 2.32 3.49
CA ASP A 184 -29.52 1.73 4.32
C ASP A 184 -29.93 0.33 3.82
N PRO A 185 -29.04 -0.69 3.93
CA PRO A 185 -29.24 -2.01 3.32
C PRO A 185 -30.49 -2.74 3.80
N GLU A 186 -30.92 -2.47 5.04
CA GLU A 186 -32.08 -3.09 5.69
C GLU A 186 -33.28 -2.11 5.83
N GLY A 187 -33.15 -0.88 5.34
CA GLY A 187 -34.25 0.11 5.30
C GLY A 187 -34.68 0.65 6.66
N SER A 188 -33.76 0.74 7.62
CA SER A 188 -34.00 1.17 9.00
C SER A 188 -32.92 2.08 9.62
N ILE A 189 -31.77 2.25 8.96
CA ILE A 189 -30.58 2.92 9.52
C ILE A 189 -30.67 4.44 9.32
N MET A 190 -31.19 4.89 8.17
CA MET A 190 -31.29 6.31 7.83
C MET A 190 -32.65 6.93 8.24
N GLY A 191 -33.39 6.25 9.13
CA GLY A 191 -34.61 6.74 9.78
C GLY A 191 -35.88 6.67 8.93
N VAL A 192 -35.89 7.29 7.74
CA VAL A 192 -37.02 7.16 6.80
C VAL A 192 -36.84 5.87 6.00
N GLY A 193 -37.50 4.81 6.46
CA GLY A 193 -37.39 3.48 5.88
C GLY A 193 -37.77 3.42 4.41
N SER A 194 -36.97 2.69 3.63
CA SER A 194 -37.08 2.56 2.18
C SER A 194 -36.97 1.10 1.79
N SER A 195 -37.87 0.62 0.91
CA SER A 195 -37.80 -0.76 0.40
C SER A 195 -36.63 -0.99 -0.56
N ILE A 196 -35.98 0.09 -1.04
CA ILE A 196 -34.89 0.02 -2.02
C ILE A 196 -33.73 -0.81 -1.50
N GLY A 197 -33.24 -0.55 -0.28
CA GLY A 197 -32.13 -1.29 0.32
C GLY A 197 -32.39 -2.79 0.44
N PRO A 198 -33.46 -3.22 1.15
CA PRO A 198 -33.80 -4.64 1.30
C PRO A 198 -34.05 -5.37 -0.02
N GLN A 199 -34.56 -4.67 -1.04
CA GLN A 199 -34.89 -5.25 -2.35
C GLN A 199 -33.77 -5.13 -3.39
N TYR A 200 -32.66 -4.44 -3.07
CA TYR A 200 -31.55 -4.30 -4.00
C TYR A 200 -30.75 -5.60 -4.14
N VAL A 201 -30.56 -6.00 -5.40
CA VAL A 201 -29.86 -7.23 -5.81
C VAL A 201 -28.73 -6.99 -6.80
N GLY A 202 -28.45 -5.75 -7.21
CA GLY A 202 -27.39 -5.47 -8.19
C GLY A 202 -27.83 -5.54 -9.66
N ASN A 203 -27.04 -4.93 -10.57
CA ASN A 203 -27.35 -4.83 -12.00
C ASN A 203 -26.67 -5.92 -12.86
N GLY A 204 -26.78 -7.19 -12.45
CA GLY A 204 -26.19 -8.33 -13.16
C GLY A 204 -25.48 -9.30 -12.23
N THR A 205 -24.92 -10.40 -12.76
CA THR A 205 -24.41 -11.52 -11.95
C THR A 205 -23.21 -11.16 -11.06
N SER A 206 -22.31 -10.30 -11.52
CA SER A 206 -21.16 -9.81 -10.76
C SER A 206 -21.58 -8.86 -9.64
N ASP A 207 -22.43 -7.88 -9.97
CA ASP A 207 -23.09 -7.00 -9.01
C ASP A 207 -23.90 -7.82 -7.96
N MET A 208 -24.62 -8.87 -8.35
CA MET A 208 -25.36 -9.75 -7.42
C MET A 208 -24.45 -10.42 -6.39
N ARG A 209 -23.29 -10.94 -6.82
CA ARG A 209 -22.30 -11.53 -5.89
C ARG A 209 -21.74 -10.47 -4.94
N LEU A 210 -21.42 -9.30 -5.48
CA LEU A 210 -20.88 -8.16 -4.72
C LEU A 210 -21.91 -7.61 -3.71
N VAL A 211 -23.18 -7.52 -4.06
CA VAL A 211 -24.29 -7.12 -3.16
C VAL A 211 -24.48 -8.14 -2.03
N GLY A 212 -24.42 -9.45 -2.33
CA GLY A 212 -24.48 -10.50 -1.32
C GLY A 212 -23.35 -10.36 -0.29
N ALA A 213 -22.11 -10.24 -0.77
CA ALA A 213 -20.94 -10.02 0.07
C ALA A 213 -20.98 -8.67 0.84
N LEU A 214 -21.57 -7.63 0.23
CA LEU A 214 -21.74 -6.32 0.87
C LEU A 214 -22.71 -6.34 2.06
N ARG A 215 -23.76 -7.19 2.07
CA ARG A 215 -24.67 -7.25 3.23
C ARG A 215 -23.95 -7.69 4.50
N GLU A 216 -23.13 -8.75 4.41
CA GLU A 216 -22.28 -9.22 5.51
C GLU A 216 -21.27 -8.12 5.94
N VAL A 217 -20.57 -7.52 4.97
CA VAL A 217 -19.57 -6.47 5.26
C VAL A 217 -20.20 -5.22 5.88
N LEU A 218 -21.37 -4.77 5.42
CA LEU A 218 -22.10 -3.60 5.95
C LEU A 218 -22.74 -3.86 7.33
N ALA A 219 -22.97 -5.13 7.69
CA ALA A 219 -23.33 -5.55 9.04
C ALA A 219 -22.13 -5.61 10.01
N GLY A 220 -20.90 -5.40 9.51
CA GLY A 220 -19.66 -5.49 10.30
C GLY A 220 -18.97 -6.87 10.26
N GLY A 221 -19.45 -7.78 9.41
CA GLY A 221 -18.97 -9.16 9.28
C GLY A 221 -17.69 -9.32 8.44
N HIS A 222 -17.30 -10.59 8.23
CA HIS A 222 -16.07 -11.00 7.55
C HIS A 222 -16.33 -12.15 6.58
N LEU A 223 -15.61 -12.15 5.45
CA LEU A 223 -15.88 -13.06 4.34
C LEU A 223 -14.94 -14.27 4.28
N GLY A 224 -15.41 -15.33 3.62
CA GLY A 224 -14.63 -16.49 3.23
C GLY A 224 -13.54 -16.18 2.18
N TYR A 225 -12.59 -17.11 2.04
CA TYR A 225 -11.49 -16.99 1.08
C TYR A 225 -12.02 -16.99 -0.37
N GLU A 226 -12.83 -18.00 -0.70
CA GLU A 226 -13.51 -18.14 -1.99
C GLU A 226 -14.45 -16.98 -2.30
N GLU A 227 -15.11 -16.41 -1.28
CA GLU A 227 -16.03 -15.28 -1.46
C GLU A 227 -15.28 -14.01 -1.86
N VAL A 228 -14.17 -13.69 -1.18
CA VAL A 228 -13.32 -12.55 -1.55
C VAL A 228 -12.65 -12.78 -2.91
N GLN A 229 -12.11 -13.98 -3.20
CA GLN A 229 -11.53 -14.25 -4.51
C GLN A 229 -12.58 -14.19 -5.64
N GLY A 230 -13.75 -14.79 -5.42
CA GLY A 230 -14.87 -14.81 -6.34
C GLY A 230 -15.47 -13.43 -6.57
N VAL A 231 -15.47 -12.53 -5.58
CA VAL A 231 -15.78 -11.12 -5.82
C VAL A 231 -14.67 -10.45 -6.63
N LEU A 232 -13.41 -10.53 -6.21
CA LEU A 232 -12.31 -9.84 -6.89
C LEU A 232 -12.16 -10.23 -8.37
N ARG A 233 -12.37 -11.50 -8.71
CA ARG A 233 -12.29 -12.02 -10.08
C ARG A 233 -13.49 -11.64 -10.96
N ASP A 234 -14.66 -11.39 -10.39
CA ASP A 234 -15.83 -10.89 -11.11
C ASP A 234 -15.76 -9.37 -11.38
N VAL A 235 -15.06 -8.61 -10.53
CA VAL A 235 -15.07 -7.13 -10.54
C VAL A 235 -13.81 -6.48 -11.12
N LEU A 236 -12.72 -7.23 -11.36
CA LEU A 236 -11.45 -6.73 -11.89
C LEU A 236 -11.01 -7.49 -13.16
N PRO A 237 -10.39 -6.83 -14.17
CA PRO A 237 -9.92 -5.44 -14.19
C PRO A 237 -11.06 -4.42 -14.24
N PHE A 238 -10.96 -3.40 -13.38
CA PHE A 238 -11.93 -2.32 -13.33
C PHE A 238 -11.83 -1.45 -14.59
N LYS A 239 -12.99 -1.04 -15.13
CA LYS A 239 -13.09 -0.15 -16.30
C LYS A 239 -13.90 1.08 -15.93
N PHE A 240 -13.42 2.26 -16.32
CA PHE A 240 -14.19 3.50 -16.19
C PHE A 240 -15.28 3.55 -17.28
N GLU A 241 -16.43 4.12 -16.93
CA GLU A 241 -17.68 4.05 -17.73
C GLU A 241 -17.65 4.80 -19.08
N ASP A 242 -16.56 5.49 -19.42
CA ASP A 242 -16.36 6.11 -20.75
C ASP A 242 -16.28 5.06 -21.88
N ASP A 243 -15.92 3.82 -21.58
CA ASP A 243 -16.05 2.67 -22.48
C ASP A 243 -17.54 2.31 -22.66
N LYS A 244 -18.19 2.98 -23.62
CA LYS A 244 -19.62 2.85 -24.03
C LYS A 244 -20.11 1.45 -24.42
N CYS A 245 -19.31 0.41 -24.24
CA CYS A 245 -19.66 -0.98 -24.51
C CYS A 245 -18.95 -1.94 -23.54
N SER A 246 -19.25 -1.85 -22.24
CA SER A 246 -18.93 -2.92 -21.29
C SER A 246 -19.93 -3.04 -20.14
N SER A 247 -20.16 -4.28 -19.71
CA SER A 247 -20.90 -4.63 -18.49
C SER A 247 -20.02 -4.40 -17.26
N GLY A 248 -19.73 -3.13 -16.96
CA GLY A 248 -18.94 -2.75 -15.79
C GLY A 248 -19.70 -3.00 -14.48
N VAL A 249 -18.97 -3.42 -13.45
CA VAL A 249 -19.46 -3.51 -12.07
C VAL A 249 -19.57 -2.11 -11.47
N SER A 250 -20.57 -1.87 -10.63
CA SER A 250 -20.74 -0.55 -10.01
C SER A 250 -19.51 -0.11 -9.20
N GLU A 251 -18.94 1.02 -9.60
CA GLU A 251 -17.89 1.74 -8.87
C GLU A 251 -18.29 2.02 -7.40
N THR A 252 -19.59 2.28 -7.17
CA THR A 252 -20.17 2.51 -5.85
C THR A 252 -20.10 1.26 -4.98
N LEU A 253 -20.49 0.11 -5.52
CA LEU A 253 -20.46 -1.17 -4.78
C LEU A 253 -19.01 -1.60 -4.50
N LEU A 254 -18.12 -1.42 -5.47
CA LEU A 254 -16.71 -1.79 -5.32
C LEU A 254 -15.96 -0.91 -4.31
N SER A 255 -16.24 0.40 -4.28
CA SER A 255 -15.65 1.30 -3.28
C SER A 255 -16.18 1.03 -1.87
N ALA A 256 -17.48 0.72 -1.74
CA ALA A 256 -18.10 0.31 -0.49
C ALA A 256 -17.46 -0.98 0.06
N PHE A 257 -17.22 -1.97 -0.79
CA PHE A 257 -16.61 -3.25 -0.42
C PHE A 257 -15.17 -3.09 0.08
N LEU A 258 -14.34 -2.38 -0.68
CA LEU A 258 -12.94 -2.12 -0.34
C LEU A 258 -12.76 -1.28 0.93
N ILE A 259 -13.72 -0.40 1.25
CA ILE A 259 -13.72 0.38 2.50
C ILE A 259 -14.37 -0.39 3.66
N GLY A 260 -15.39 -1.18 3.41
CA GLY A 260 -16.09 -1.94 4.44
C GLY A 260 -15.19 -2.98 5.10
N GLN A 261 -14.52 -3.84 4.32
CA GLN A 261 -13.57 -4.82 4.88
C GLN A 261 -12.39 -4.15 5.61
N ARG A 262 -11.92 -3.00 5.11
CA ARG A 262 -10.92 -2.17 5.80
C ARG A 262 -11.42 -1.67 7.16
N MET A 263 -12.70 -1.31 7.25
CA MET A 263 -13.31 -0.78 8.48
C MET A 263 -13.58 -1.89 9.50
N ASN A 264 -14.01 -3.07 9.06
CA ASN A 264 -14.18 -4.24 9.92
C ASN A 264 -12.83 -4.78 10.43
N ARG A 265 -11.74 -4.41 9.74
CA ARG A 265 -10.33 -4.88 9.88
C ARG A 265 -10.15 -6.25 9.25
N GLU A 266 -9.25 -6.33 8.28
CA GLU A 266 -9.12 -7.50 7.43
C GLU A 266 -8.64 -8.73 8.22
N THR A 267 -9.34 -9.87 8.09
CA THR A 267 -8.87 -11.14 8.67
C THR A 267 -7.73 -11.75 7.85
N ASP A 268 -6.95 -12.63 8.46
CA ASP A 268 -5.91 -13.42 7.77
C ASP A 268 -6.46 -14.18 6.54
N ARG A 269 -7.73 -14.64 6.60
CA ARG A 269 -8.40 -15.34 5.49
C ARG A 269 -8.70 -14.40 4.32
N GLU A 270 -9.26 -13.23 4.61
CA GLU A 270 -9.53 -12.20 3.59
C GLU A 270 -8.23 -11.68 2.99
N LEU A 271 -7.20 -11.43 3.81
CA LEU A 271 -5.86 -11.05 3.35
C LEU A 271 -5.20 -12.14 2.49
N LYS A 272 -5.36 -13.43 2.84
CA LYS A 272 -4.91 -14.55 1.97
C LYS A 272 -5.60 -14.49 0.61
N ALA A 273 -6.91 -14.23 0.56
CA ALA A 273 -7.65 -14.09 -0.71
C ALA A 273 -7.16 -12.90 -1.54
N TYR A 274 -7.09 -11.70 -0.94
CA TYR A 274 -6.56 -10.47 -1.54
C TYR A 274 -5.10 -10.57 -1.99
N CYS A 275 -4.31 -11.51 -1.44
CA CYS A 275 -2.91 -11.71 -1.83
C CYS A 275 -2.76 -12.61 -3.05
N LEU A 276 -3.62 -13.63 -3.18
CA LEU A 276 -3.47 -14.72 -4.16
C LEU A 276 -4.45 -14.65 -5.34
N ALA A 277 -5.47 -13.77 -5.30
CA ALA A 277 -6.57 -13.75 -6.28
C ALA A 277 -6.16 -13.61 -7.76
N PHE A 278 -4.97 -13.07 -8.04
CA PHE A 278 -4.45 -12.81 -9.40
C PHE A 278 -3.06 -13.43 -9.65
N ASP A 279 -2.63 -14.37 -8.82
CA ASP A 279 -1.35 -15.09 -8.97
C ASP A 279 -1.21 -15.80 -10.33
N ASP A 280 -2.33 -16.18 -10.93
CA ASP A 280 -2.48 -16.88 -12.20
C ASP A 280 -2.83 -15.95 -13.38
N GLN A 281 -3.01 -14.64 -13.16
CA GLN A 281 -3.49 -13.68 -14.18
C GLN A 281 -2.63 -13.68 -15.46
N LEU A 282 -1.32 -13.90 -15.32
CA LEU A 282 -0.36 -13.94 -16.43
C LEU A 282 0.22 -15.35 -16.66
N GLY A 283 -0.45 -16.38 -16.13
CA GLY A 283 0.10 -17.73 -16.04
C GLY A 283 1.07 -17.90 -14.85
N LEU A 284 1.85 -18.98 -14.86
CA LEU A 284 2.78 -19.31 -13.78
C LEU A 284 3.96 -18.33 -13.74
N ALA A 285 4.28 -17.84 -12.54
CA ALA A 285 5.45 -17.00 -12.30
C ALA A 285 6.75 -17.69 -12.79
N PRO A 286 7.56 -17.03 -13.64
CA PRO A 286 8.81 -17.61 -14.16
C PRO A 286 9.81 -17.88 -13.03
N VAL A 287 10.65 -18.91 -13.22
CA VAL A 287 11.65 -19.33 -12.22
C VAL A 287 13.05 -18.98 -12.71
N ALA A 288 13.76 -18.13 -11.96
CA ALA A 288 15.15 -17.74 -12.21
C ALA A 288 16.15 -18.74 -11.63
N ASP A 289 17.22 -19.05 -12.36
CA ASP A 289 18.30 -19.94 -11.93
C ASP A 289 19.34 -19.24 -11.03
N VAL A 290 18.84 -18.64 -9.94
CA VAL A 290 19.64 -17.86 -8.98
C VAL A 290 19.74 -18.57 -7.62
N ARG A 291 20.93 -18.48 -7.01
CA ARG A 291 21.27 -18.94 -5.65
C ARG A 291 20.26 -18.49 -4.58
N SER A 292 19.80 -17.25 -4.70
CA SER A 292 18.87 -16.61 -3.78
C SER A 292 18.19 -15.43 -4.47
N LEU A 293 16.97 -15.14 -4.05
CA LEU A 293 16.19 -14.00 -4.51
C LEU A 293 15.52 -13.33 -3.31
N THR A 294 15.52 -12.01 -3.26
CA THR A 294 14.74 -11.27 -2.26
C THR A 294 13.77 -10.32 -2.93
N HIS A 295 12.50 -10.48 -2.58
CA HIS A 295 11.40 -9.62 -2.99
C HIS A 295 11.28 -8.44 -2.05
N TYR A 296 11.33 -7.23 -2.60
CA TYR A 296 11.31 -5.97 -1.87
C TYR A 296 9.93 -5.31 -1.99
N GLY A 297 9.05 -5.69 -1.07
CA GLY A 297 7.68 -5.19 -0.93
C GLY A 297 7.60 -3.86 -0.21
N GLU A 298 8.14 -2.81 -0.81
CA GLU A 298 7.95 -1.44 -0.33
C GLU A 298 6.47 -1.01 -0.37
N PRO A 299 6.03 -0.02 0.43
CA PRO A 299 4.69 0.53 0.29
C PRO A 299 4.57 1.36 -1.00
N TYR A 300 3.54 1.03 -1.78
CA TYR A 300 3.30 1.54 -3.14
C TYR A 300 2.93 3.03 -3.19
N ASP A 301 2.39 3.60 -2.10
CA ASP A 301 2.03 5.03 -2.04
C ASP A 301 3.23 6.00 -1.85
N GLY A 302 4.45 5.44 -1.85
CA GLY A 302 5.70 6.21 -1.87
C GLY A 302 6.04 6.85 -0.52
N ASN A 303 7.06 7.71 -0.52
CA ASN A 303 7.41 8.58 0.62
C ASN A 303 7.27 10.05 0.24
N THR A 304 6.84 10.91 1.18
CA THR A 304 6.76 12.37 0.94
C THR A 304 7.76 13.19 1.76
N ARG A 305 8.38 12.62 2.81
CA ARG A 305 9.35 13.35 3.67
C ARG A 305 10.70 12.67 3.89
N PHE A 306 10.83 11.41 3.48
CA PHE A 306 11.99 10.57 3.81
C PHE A 306 12.51 9.84 2.57
N PHE A 307 13.84 9.78 2.43
CA PHE A 307 14.52 9.10 1.33
C PHE A 307 14.20 7.60 1.28
N ARG A 308 14.25 7.00 0.08
CA ARG A 308 14.00 5.57 -0.16
C ARG A 308 15.28 4.90 -0.64
N SER A 309 15.89 4.11 0.24
CA SER A 309 17.19 3.49 0.07
C SER A 309 17.19 2.20 -0.76
N THR A 310 16.01 1.68 -1.12
CA THR A 310 15.87 0.27 -1.49
C THR A 310 16.45 -0.08 -2.87
N LEU A 311 16.46 0.85 -3.83
CA LEU A 311 17.23 0.71 -5.08
C LEU A 311 18.74 0.60 -4.82
N PHE A 312 19.29 1.44 -3.92
CA PHE A 312 20.71 1.38 -3.55
C PHE A 312 21.05 0.07 -2.83
N VAL A 313 20.17 -0.40 -1.93
CA VAL A 313 20.34 -1.69 -1.26
C VAL A 313 20.34 -2.85 -2.27
N ALA A 314 19.45 -2.84 -3.26
CA ALA A 314 19.42 -3.86 -4.30
C ALA A 314 20.68 -3.85 -5.18
N ALA A 315 21.12 -2.68 -5.66
CA ALA A 315 22.34 -2.56 -6.46
C ALA A 315 23.60 -3.00 -5.67
N VAL A 316 23.71 -2.63 -4.38
CA VAL A 316 24.79 -3.12 -3.51
C VAL A 316 24.73 -4.63 -3.31
N ARG A 317 23.54 -5.23 -3.26
CA ARG A 317 23.38 -6.69 -3.18
C ARG A 317 23.76 -7.44 -4.45
N SER A 318 23.49 -6.87 -5.63
CA SER A 318 23.97 -7.42 -6.91
C SER A 318 25.50 -7.57 -6.90
N CYS A 319 26.22 -6.57 -6.41
CA CYS A 319 27.68 -6.62 -6.24
C CYS A 319 28.19 -7.72 -5.28
N TYR A 320 27.30 -8.40 -4.54
CA TYR A 320 27.61 -9.56 -3.69
C TYR A 320 27.03 -10.88 -4.22
N GLY A 321 26.42 -10.90 -5.42
CA GLY A 321 25.80 -12.09 -6.00
C GLY A 321 24.51 -12.54 -5.30
N GLU A 322 23.73 -11.61 -4.74
CA GLU A 322 22.53 -11.88 -3.94
C GLU A 322 21.28 -11.21 -4.54
N SER A 323 20.70 -11.84 -5.57
CA SER A 323 19.72 -11.21 -6.47
C SER A 323 18.49 -10.61 -5.78
N SER A 324 17.97 -9.51 -6.34
CA SER A 324 16.91 -8.70 -5.73
C SER A 324 15.82 -8.31 -6.72
N LEU A 325 14.56 -8.62 -6.41
CA LEU A 325 13.40 -8.18 -7.18
C LEU A 325 12.65 -7.09 -6.39
N LEU A 326 12.53 -5.89 -6.98
CA LEU A 326 11.65 -4.85 -6.49
C LEU A 326 10.33 -4.87 -7.26
N HIS A 327 9.24 -4.50 -6.61
CA HIS A 327 7.97 -4.31 -7.29
C HIS A 327 7.19 -3.13 -6.71
N GLY A 328 6.41 -2.45 -7.54
CA GLY A 328 5.79 -1.18 -7.20
C GLY A 328 4.88 -0.62 -8.28
N VAL A 329 4.75 0.70 -8.28
CA VAL A 329 3.96 1.50 -9.24
C VAL A 329 4.55 2.89 -9.40
N GLU A 330 4.28 3.51 -10.53
CA GLU A 330 4.60 4.92 -10.83
C GLU A 330 3.94 5.89 -9.86
N TRP A 331 2.66 5.73 -9.56
CA TRP A 331 1.95 6.61 -8.64
C TRP A 331 0.78 5.88 -7.98
N MET A 332 0.58 6.11 -6.67
CA MET A 332 -0.51 5.48 -5.93
C MET A 332 -1.01 6.38 -4.77
N PRO A 333 -2.33 6.61 -4.65
CA PRO A 333 -2.93 7.29 -3.51
C PRO A 333 -2.95 6.39 -2.25
N PRO A 334 -3.13 6.96 -1.04
CA PRO A 334 -3.52 8.34 -0.76
C PRO A 334 -2.38 9.31 -0.47
N LYS A 335 -1.12 8.86 -0.42
CA LYS A 335 0.05 9.76 -0.34
C LYS A 335 0.43 10.36 -1.70
N GLY A 336 0.51 9.54 -2.75
CA GLY A 336 1.04 9.95 -4.05
C GLY A 336 2.50 10.39 -4.03
N GLY A 337 3.32 9.82 -3.13
CA GLY A 337 4.71 10.20 -2.90
C GLY A 337 5.70 9.60 -3.91
N ILE A 338 6.99 9.71 -3.59
CA ILE A 338 8.07 9.21 -4.45
C ILE A 338 8.20 7.69 -4.36
N THR A 339 8.29 7.03 -5.51
CA THR A 339 8.41 5.56 -5.65
C THR A 339 9.65 5.13 -6.44
N GLU A 340 9.96 3.84 -6.38
CA GLU A 340 11.07 3.22 -7.10
C GLU A 340 10.91 3.35 -8.63
N GLU A 341 9.69 3.28 -9.16
CA GLU A 341 9.45 3.44 -10.61
C GLU A 341 9.80 4.85 -11.09
N GLN A 342 9.43 5.88 -10.31
CA GLN A 342 9.74 7.28 -10.64
C GLN A 342 11.25 7.53 -10.66
N MET A 343 11.96 7.01 -9.67
CA MET A 343 13.42 7.12 -9.59
C MET A 343 14.11 6.37 -10.74
N LEU A 344 13.64 5.17 -11.08
CA LEU A 344 14.16 4.38 -12.20
C LEU A 344 13.89 5.04 -13.56
N LYS A 345 12.68 5.55 -13.80
CA LYS A 345 12.36 6.31 -15.03
C LYS A 345 13.24 7.55 -15.17
N PHE A 346 13.42 8.32 -14.08
CA PHE A 346 14.30 9.49 -14.08
C PHE A 346 15.78 9.13 -14.35
N MET A 347 16.23 7.95 -13.92
CA MET A 347 17.56 7.40 -14.26
C MET A 347 17.64 6.79 -15.67
N GLY A 348 16.57 6.84 -16.48
CA GLY A 348 16.53 6.31 -17.84
C GLY A 348 16.36 4.78 -17.94
N ALA A 349 15.98 4.11 -16.84
CA ALA A 349 15.79 2.66 -16.82
C ALA A 349 14.40 2.24 -17.37
N ASN A 350 14.35 1.15 -18.13
CA ASN A 350 13.09 0.58 -18.59
C ASN A 350 12.28 0.02 -17.42
N THR A 351 11.07 0.54 -17.22
CA THR A 351 10.11 0.12 -16.18
C THR A 351 8.89 -0.61 -16.76
N ARG A 352 8.90 -0.88 -18.08
CA ARG A 352 7.94 -1.73 -18.81
C ARG A 352 8.55 -3.12 -19.02
N LEU A 353 8.82 -3.81 -17.91
CA LEU A 353 9.39 -5.15 -17.90
C LEU A 353 8.32 -6.17 -17.55
N THR A 354 8.15 -7.17 -18.42
CA THR A 354 7.36 -8.37 -18.09
C THR A 354 8.07 -9.20 -17.02
N PRO A 355 7.35 -10.07 -16.29
CA PRO A 355 7.97 -11.02 -15.35
C PRO A 355 9.06 -11.91 -15.99
N LEU A 356 8.93 -12.26 -17.28
CA LEU A 356 9.93 -13.04 -18.00
C LEU A 356 11.22 -12.25 -18.27
N GLN A 357 11.11 -10.98 -18.67
CA GLN A 357 12.28 -10.11 -18.83
C GLN A 357 12.93 -9.81 -17.47
N ALA A 358 12.15 -9.69 -16.40
CA ALA A 358 12.69 -9.55 -15.05
C ALA A 358 13.46 -10.80 -14.59
N LYS A 359 13.03 -12.01 -14.97
CA LYS A 359 13.83 -13.24 -14.77
C LYS A 359 15.20 -13.11 -15.46
N GLU A 360 15.23 -12.68 -16.72
CA GLU A 360 16.47 -12.52 -17.49
C GLU A 360 17.45 -11.54 -16.83
N LEU A 361 16.97 -10.40 -16.32
CA LEU A 361 17.82 -9.42 -15.59
C LEU A 361 18.28 -9.91 -14.19
N LEU A 362 17.56 -10.85 -13.57
CA LEU A 362 17.95 -11.45 -12.28
C LEU A 362 19.04 -12.52 -12.44
N GLU A 363 19.15 -13.13 -13.62
CA GLU A 363 20.15 -14.15 -14.00
C GLU A 363 21.43 -13.54 -14.61
N ASP A 364 21.42 -12.26 -15.00
CA ASP A 364 22.60 -11.53 -15.49
C ASP A 364 23.54 -11.19 -14.33
N GLU A 365 24.75 -11.80 -14.34
CA GLU A 365 25.78 -11.60 -13.31
C GLU A 365 26.29 -10.16 -13.21
N GLU A 366 26.17 -9.33 -14.26
CA GLU A 366 26.56 -7.92 -14.25
C GLU A 366 25.45 -6.99 -13.72
N LEU A 367 24.22 -7.48 -13.55
CA LEU A 367 23.05 -6.69 -13.09
C LEU A 367 22.46 -7.17 -11.76
N GLY A 368 22.13 -8.46 -11.62
CA GLY A 368 21.62 -9.09 -10.40
C GLY A 368 20.32 -8.57 -9.79
N PHE A 369 19.68 -7.51 -10.33
CA PHE A 369 18.43 -6.98 -9.81
C PHE A 369 17.45 -6.57 -10.90
N ALA A 370 16.16 -6.64 -10.60
CA ALA A 370 15.08 -6.24 -11.49
C ALA A 370 14.03 -5.40 -10.75
N TYR A 371 13.26 -4.63 -11.50
CA TYR A 371 12.07 -3.92 -11.04
C TYR A 371 10.87 -4.28 -11.92
N ILE A 372 9.71 -4.58 -11.32
CA ILE A 372 8.47 -4.82 -12.05
C ILE A 372 7.36 -3.87 -11.57
N SER A 373 6.72 -3.18 -12.51
CA SER A 373 5.52 -2.39 -12.22
C SER A 373 4.29 -3.31 -12.10
N GLN A 374 3.39 -3.05 -11.15
CA GLN A 374 2.08 -3.70 -11.04
C GLN A 374 1.29 -3.60 -12.36
N ARG A 375 1.55 -2.57 -13.18
CA ARG A 375 1.01 -2.42 -14.54
C ARG A 375 1.31 -3.61 -15.45
N GLU A 376 2.52 -4.15 -15.37
CA GLU A 376 3.00 -5.24 -16.23
C GLU A 376 2.84 -6.62 -15.58
N ALA A 377 2.70 -6.70 -14.25
CA ALA A 377 2.57 -7.95 -13.50
C ALA A 377 1.15 -8.29 -13.03
N CYS A 378 0.30 -7.31 -12.77
CA CYS A 378 -1.08 -7.52 -12.33
C CYS A 378 -2.00 -6.36 -12.78
N PRO A 379 -2.35 -6.30 -14.08
CA PRO A 379 -3.21 -5.25 -14.63
C PRO A 379 -4.54 -5.07 -13.89
N SER A 380 -5.10 -6.16 -13.32
CA SER A 380 -6.35 -6.11 -12.55
C SER A 380 -6.22 -5.23 -11.30
N LEU A 381 -5.11 -5.28 -10.57
CA LEU A 381 -4.90 -4.42 -9.42
C LEU A 381 -4.47 -3.00 -9.82
N TYR A 382 -3.69 -2.86 -10.90
CA TYR A 382 -3.28 -1.56 -11.43
C TYR A 382 -4.48 -0.70 -11.88
N SER A 383 -5.56 -1.30 -12.42
CA SER A 383 -6.78 -0.59 -12.82
C SER A 383 -7.43 0.23 -11.70
N LEU A 384 -7.18 -0.10 -10.43
CA LEU A 384 -7.81 0.53 -9.27
C LEU A 384 -7.14 1.85 -8.84
N ILE A 385 -6.06 2.32 -9.48
CA ILE A 385 -5.34 3.54 -9.08
C ILE A 385 -6.28 4.76 -8.95
N GLY A 386 -7.19 4.97 -9.91
CA GLY A 386 -8.17 6.06 -9.86
C GLY A 386 -9.17 5.89 -8.71
N LEU A 387 -9.83 4.73 -8.62
CA LEU A 387 -10.78 4.42 -7.54
C LEU A 387 -10.13 4.58 -6.15
N ARG A 388 -8.87 4.15 -5.99
CA ARG A 388 -8.09 4.28 -4.75
C ARG A 388 -7.82 5.72 -4.33
N GLU A 389 -7.89 6.70 -5.24
CA GLU A 389 -7.81 8.11 -4.89
C GLU A 389 -9.12 8.58 -4.24
N HIS A 390 -10.24 8.27 -4.91
CA HIS A 390 -11.58 8.68 -4.50
C HIS A 390 -12.02 8.05 -3.18
N ILE A 391 -11.53 6.87 -2.80
CA ILE A 391 -11.82 6.28 -1.47
C ILE A 391 -10.94 6.84 -0.33
N LYS A 392 -9.95 7.70 -0.62
CA LYS A 392 -9.00 8.36 0.32
C LYS A 392 -8.15 7.45 1.22
N LYS A 393 -8.38 6.13 1.22
CA LYS A 393 -7.81 5.18 2.18
C LYS A 393 -7.09 4.05 1.47
N ARG A 394 -6.21 3.39 2.20
CA ARG A 394 -5.53 2.18 1.76
C ARG A 394 -6.50 0.99 1.87
N PRO A 395 -7.00 0.40 0.78
CA PRO A 395 -7.85 -0.79 0.83
C PRO A 395 -7.04 -2.02 1.30
N PRO A 396 -7.67 -3.19 1.55
CA PRO A 396 -6.98 -4.45 1.88
C PRO A 396 -5.78 -4.76 0.97
N LEU A 397 -5.94 -4.48 -0.33
CA LEU A 397 -4.90 -4.62 -1.35
C LEU A 397 -3.58 -3.90 -1.02
N ALA A 398 -3.60 -2.77 -0.33
CA ALA A 398 -2.40 -2.05 0.05
C ALA A 398 -1.54 -2.76 1.12
N THR A 399 -2.11 -3.77 1.78
CA THR A 399 -1.37 -4.70 2.63
C THR A 399 -0.78 -5.83 1.79
N THR A 400 -1.56 -6.40 0.86
CA THR A 400 -1.23 -7.64 0.14
C THR A 400 -0.38 -7.45 -1.12
N GLU A 401 -0.46 -6.30 -1.80
CA GLU A 401 0.33 -5.98 -3.01
C GLU A 401 1.85 -5.91 -2.74
N LYS A 402 2.23 -5.87 -1.46
CA LYS A 402 3.61 -5.87 -0.98
C LYS A 402 4.17 -7.28 -0.68
N VAL A 403 3.38 -8.35 -0.84
CA VAL A 403 3.80 -9.73 -0.52
C VAL A 403 3.57 -10.63 -1.74
N GLN A 404 4.37 -10.38 -2.78
CA GLN A 404 4.19 -10.93 -4.14
C GLN A 404 5.43 -11.70 -4.58
N GLN A 405 5.27 -12.62 -5.53
CA GLN A 405 6.33 -13.42 -6.15
C GLN A 405 6.16 -13.44 -7.67
N PHE A 406 6.31 -12.28 -8.32
CA PHE A 406 6.16 -12.18 -9.78
C PHE A 406 7.24 -12.97 -10.55
N VAL A 407 8.38 -13.23 -9.91
CA VAL A 407 9.40 -14.20 -10.33
C VAL A 407 9.69 -15.09 -9.12
N LYS A 408 10.02 -16.37 -9.33
CA LYS A 408 10.48 -17.31 -8.29
C LYS A 408 11.95 -17.67 -8.49
N ALA A 409 12.59 -18.31 -7.53
CA ALA A 409 13.98 -18.77 -7.67
C ALA A 409 14.09 -20.29 -7.57
N ARG A 410 15.09 -20.87 -8.23
CA ARG A 410 15.55 -22.25 -7.95
C ARG A 410 16.24 -22.35 -6.59
N GLY A 411 16.90 -21.28 -6.15
CA GLY A 411 17.53 -21.17 -4.84
C GLY A 411 16.62 -20.62 -3.75
N ARG A 412 17.19 -19.92 -2.77
CA ARG A 412 16.46 -19.49 -1.57
C ARG A 412 15.76 -18.16 -1.75
N GLU A 413 14.43 -18.18 -1.78
CA GLU A 413 13.59 -16.98 -1.77
C GLU A 413 13.39 -16.40 -0.36
N ALA A 414 13.34 -15.07 -0.28
CA ALA A 414 12.91 -14.31 0.88
C ALA A 414 12.02 -13.10 0.49
N ILE A 415 11.16 -12.63 1.40
CA ILE A 415 10.37 -11.40 1.20
C ILE A 415 10.68 -10.41 2.33
N VAL A 416 10.86 -9.14 1.98
CA VAL A 416 11.08 -8.03 2.91
C VAL A 416 10.06 -6.94 2.62
N THR A 417 9.20 -6.57 3.59
CA THR A 417 8.12 -5.58 3.38
C THR A 417 8.02 -4.50 4.44
N GLY A 418 7.71 -3.27 4.00
CA GLY A 418 7.44 -2.13 4.88
C GLY A 418 6.01 -2.12 5.42
N PHE A 419 5.78 -1.64 6.64
CA PHE A 419 4.44 -1.45 7.17
C PHE A 419 4.28 -0.17 8.02
N TYR A 420 3.09 0.44 7.96
CA TYR A 420 2.80 1.73 8.59
C TYR A 420 2.30 1.64 10.04
N HIS A 421 1.47 0.63 10.32
CA HIS A 421 0.63 0.55 11.51
C HIS A 421 0.79 -0.80 12.20
N GLU A 422 0.67 -0.77 13.51
CA GLU A 422 0.79 -1.95 14.37
C GLU A 422 -0.45 -2.84 14.28
N GLY A 423 -0.25 -4.15 14.34
CA GLY A 423 -1.25 -5.17 14.05
C GLY A 423 -1.20 -5.72 12.61
N TYR A 424 -0.23 -5.28 11.79
CA TYR A 424 0.00 -5.83 10.43
C TYR A 424 1.29 -6.66 10.31
N GLU A 425 2.07 -6.79 11.39
CA GLU A 425 3.30 -7.57 11.46
C GLU A 425 3.03 -9.05 11.15
N GLU A 426 2.22 -9.70 11.99
CA GLU A 426 1.92 -11.12 11.85
C GLU A 426 1.07 -11.44 10.61
N PRO A 427 0.06 -10.65 10.19
CA PRO A 427 -0.61 -10.87 8.91
C PRO A 427 0.35 -10.83 7.70
N LEU A 428 1.31 -9.91 7.67
CA LEU A 428 2.29 -9.85 6.58
C LEU A 428 3.27 -11.05 6.64
N LEU A 429 3.72 -11.46 7.84
CA LEU A 429 4.54 -12.67 8.00
C LEU A 429 3.75 -13.96 7.71
N MET A 430 2.44 -13.99 7.96
CA MET A 430 1.53 -15.08 7.59
C MET A 430 1.45 -15.20 6.07
N LEU A 431 1.20 -14.10 5.35
CA LEU A 431 1.22 -14.10 3.88
C LEU A 431 2.56 -14.58 3.31
N MET A 432 3.69 -14.19 3.91
CA MET A 432 5.01 -14.70 3.50
C MET A 432 5.17 -16.21 3.74
N LYS A 433 4.66 -16.75 4.85
CA LYS A 433 4.63 -18.21 5.09
C LYS A 433 3.76 -18.91 4.02
N ARG A 434 2.60 -18.35 3.66
CA ARG A 434 1.73 -18.86 2.58
C ARG A 434 2.36 -18.77 1.18
N ARG A 435 3.25 -17.81 0.93
CA ARG A 435 4.10 -17.73 -0.28
C ARG A 435 5.19 -18.82 -0.32
N GLY A 436 5.41 -19.57 0.76
CA GLY A 436 6.39 -20.67 0.82
C GLY A 436 7.85 -20.20 0.80
N VAL A 437 8.13 -18.91 1.09
CA VAL A 437 9.50 -18.38 1.07
C VAL A 437 10.30 -18.81 2.31
N HIS A 438 11.62 -18.95 2.14
CA HIS A 438 12.51 -19.49 3.18
C HIS A 438 12.72 -18.50 4.34
N SER A 439 12.47 -17.21 4.12
CA SER A 439 12.58 -16.17 5.15
C SER A 439 11.65 -15.00 4.86
N GLY A 440 11.08 -14.42 5.91
CA GLY A 440 10.22 -13.24 5.83
C GLY A 440 10.67 -12.19 6.83
N LEU A 441 10.65 -10.91 6.43
CA LEU A 441 10.99 -9.77 7.29
C LEU A 441 9.99 -8.63 7.10
N VAL A 442 9.34 -8.21 8.18
CA VAL A 442 8.51 -7.00 8.23
C VAL A 442 9.29 -5.87 8.93
N VAL A 443 9.29 -4.67 8.34
CA VAL A 443 10.07 -3.52 8.82
C VAL A 443 9.17 -2.29 8.98
N LYS A 444 9.30 -1.61 10.13
CA LYS A 444 8.65 -0.32 10.41
C LYS A 444 9.64 0.82 10.19
N GLY A 445 10.04 1.07 8.94
CA GLY A 445 10.98 2.14 8.60
C GLY A 445 10.34 3.53 8.62
N GLU A 446 11.10 4.54 8.19
CA GLU A 446 10.60 5.90 8.04
C GLU A 446 9.40 5.90 7.07
N GLU A 447 8.30 6.52 7.48
CA GLU A 447 7.02 6.54 6.75
C GLU A 447 6.34 5.19 6.44
N GLY A 448 6.80 4.11 7.07
CA GLY A 448 6.35 2.75 6.83
C GLY A 448 7.07 2.03 5.69
N ALA A 449 8.10 2.66 5.10
CA ALA A 449 8.99 2.04 4.10
C ALA A 449 9.99 1.07 4.75
N LEU A 450 10.88 0.48 3.95
CA LEU A 450 12.00 -0.34 4.43
C LEU A 450 13.19 0.48 4.93
N SER A 451 13.30 1.76 4.53
CA SER A 451 14.39 2.65 4.95
C SER A 451 14.36 2.92 6.45
N MET A 452 15.41 2.46 7.15
CA MET A 452 15.60 2.70 8.58
C MET A 452 16.26 4.06 8.85
N THR A 453 15.88 4.69 9.96
CA THR A 453 16.47 5.96 10.42
C THR A 453 17.75 5.73 11.22
N THR A 454 18.75 6.60 11.09
CA THR A 454 19.94 6.61 11.97
C THR A 454 19.74 7.46 13.24
N LYS A 455 18.58 8.12 13.37
CA LYS A 455 18.25 9.00 14.50
C LYS A 455 17.99 8.16 15.76
N PHE A 456 18.51 8.61 16.90
CA PHE A 456 18.21 8.00 18.21
C PHE A 456 16.69 8.03 18.50
N ARG A 457 16.16 6.96 19.08
CA ARG A 457 14.76 6.90 19.53
C ARG A 457 14.50 8.00 20.56
N SER A 458 13.48 8.84 20.32
CA SER A 458 13.02 9.81 21.31
C SER A 458 12.56 9.09 22.58
N ALA A 459 13.06 9.54 23.75
CA ALA A 459 12.68 9.01 25.06
C ALA A 459 11.16 9.10 25.32
N ASN A 460 10.48 10.04 24.67
CA ASN A 460 9.04 10.27 24.82
C ASN A 460 8.17 9.42 23.87
N ALA A 461 8.77 8.52 23.07
CA ALA A 461 8.05 7.63 22.15
C ALA A 461 7.40 6.45 22.89
N SER A 462 6.26 6.73 23.55
CA SER A 462 5.62 5.89 24.57
C SER A 462 4.41 5.06 24.13
N LYS A 463 4.00 5.10 22.85
CA LYS A 463 2.89 4.27 22.33
C LYS A 463 3.27 3.57 21.03
N GLY A 464 3.10 2.24 21.04
CA GLY A 464 3.26 1.35 19.91
C GLY A 464 4.71 1.06 19.48
N LEU A 465 4.86 0.22 18.46
CA LEU A 465 6.17 -0.20 17.95
C LEU A 465 6.94 1.00 17.36
N PRO A 466 8.24 1.14 17.66
CA PRO A 466 9.05 2.25 17.19
C PRO A 466 9.38 2.16 15.70
N VAL A 467 9.85 3.27 15.13
CA VAL A 467 10.58 3.24 13.85
C VAL A 467 11.85 2.41 14.02
N ASN A 468 12.25 1.68 12.98
CA ASN A 468 13.26 0.61 12.99
C ASN A 468 12.87 -0.65 13.77
N TYR A 469 11.58 -0.85 14.08
CA TYR A 469 11.12 -2.18 14.50
C TYR A 469 11.21 -3.16 13.33
N CYS A 470 11.69 -4.37 13.60
CA CYS A 470 11.69 -5.49 12.68
C CYS A 470 11.14 -6.76 13.37
N SER A 471 10.35 -7.55 12.64
CA SER A 471 10.00 -8.93 13.01
C SER A 471 10.17 -9.83 11.79
N GLY A 472 10.37 -11.13 11.98
CA GLY A 472 10.62 -12.04 10.87
C GLY A 472 10.78 -13.50 11.26
N PHE A 473 10.85 -14.35 10.24
CA PHE A 473 11.11 -15.78 10.38
C PHE A 473 12.16 -16.23 9.37
N ARG A 474 12.77 -17.38 9.64
CA ARG A 474 13.63 -18.12 8.73
C ARG A 474 13.37 -19.61 8.93
N SER A 475 12.91 -20.30 7.90
CA SER A 475 12.73 -21.76 7.97
C SER A 475 14.07 -22.48 7.80
N LEU A 476 14.12 -23.72 8.29
CA LEU A 476 15.25 -24.64 8.16
C LEU A 476 15.03 -25.71 7.08
N SER A 477 13.78 -25.98 6.70
CA SER A 477 13.37 -26.76 5.52
C SER A 477 12.11 -26.17 4.86
N MET A 478 11.71 -26.68 3.70
CA MET A 478 10.45 -26.24 3.04
C MET A 478 9.20 -26.92 3.61
N ASP A 479 9.34 -28.09 4.22
CA ASP A 479 8.23 -29.03 4.48
C ASP A 479 7.16 -28.41 5.39
N SER A 480 7.59 -27.62 6.38
CA SER A 480 6.72 -26.92 7.34
C SER A 480 5.86 -25.79 6.75
N ALA A 481 6.02 -25.44 5.47
CA ALA A 481 5.18 -24.45 4.81
C ALA A 481 3.79 -25.00 4.43
N PHE A 482 3.68 -26.30 4.15
CA PHE A 482 2.46 -26.93 3.62
C PHE A 482 1.52 -27.47 4.70
N GLU A 483 2.02 -27.78 5.90
CA GLU A 483 1.21 -28.36 7.00
C GLU A 483 0.20 -27.37 7.64
N LEU A 484 0.23 -26.08 7.26
CA LEU A 484 -0.45 -25.00 7.98
C LEU A 484 -1.87 -24.65 7.46
N ASP A 485 -2.43 -25.32 6.45
CA ASP A 485 -3.86 -25.20 6.09
C ASP A 485 -4.39 -26.57 5.62
N GLY A 486 -5.40 -27.10 6.29
CA GLY A 486 -6.18 -28.26 5.84
C GLY A 486 -7.19 -27.95 4.73
N ILE A 487 -6.85 -27.01 3.83
CA ILE A 487 -7.64 -26.58 2.68
C ILE A 487 -6.67 -26.33 1.52
N CYS A 488 -6.71 -27.23 0.54
CA CYS A 488 -6.02 -27.08 -0.75
C CYS A 488 -6.83 -26.20 -1.70
#